data_AF-A0A2V5L7D8-F1
#
_entry.id   AF-A0A2V5L7D8-F1
#
_cell.length_a   1.000
_cell.length_b   1.000
_cell.length_c   1.000
_cell.angle_alpha   90.00
_cell.angle_beta   90.00
_cell.angle_gamma   90.00
#
_symmetry.space_group_name_H-M   'P 1'
#
loop_
_entity.id
_entity.type
_entity.pdbx_description
1 polymer ?
#
loop_
_entity_poly.entity_id
_entity_poly.type
_entity_poly.pdbx_seq_one_letter_code
_entity_poly.pdbx_strand_id
1 'polypeptide(L)'
;MIALPRCAGSCIPATRRLAVVFIILSAGVAPTIAKQEPFSSLEVAKNDLPKAQALATQLAALSPKVDPKEAKAVAECAYATARRLRSQYHMFGTPIFNNFLVYHGFRKRGYCYQWTEDLFLALDALKLKTLQLHWGEAYAGTWRENNCLVVTAKGQPFERGMILEAWRHFGYLRWNLLLSDEDRYFENTKWAARVRSRAAAAKTSEPRHGVAFQRRVTATEKSSE
;
A
#
# COMPACT_ATOMS: atom_id res chain seq x y z
N MET A 1 -89.07 36.14 -35.24
CA MET A 1 -89.20 34.77 -34.72
C MET A 1 -87.81 34.13 -34.79
N ILE A 2 -87.17 33.90 -33.63
CA ILE A 2 -86.92 32.56 -33.04
C ILE A 2 -85.89 31.78 -33.89
N ALA A 3 -84.69 31.37 -33.45
CA ALA A 3 -84.24 30.89 -32.14
C ALA A 3 -82.71 31.05 -31.95
N LEU A 4 -82.29 31.18 -30.69
CA LEU A 4 -80.94 30.83 -30.21
C LEU A 4 -80.86 29.32 -29.93
N PRO A 5 -79.67 28.71 -30.07
CA PRO A 5 -79.16 27.82 -29.01
C PRO A 5 -77.68 28.15 -28.71
N ARG A 6 -77.35 28.46 -27.45
CA ARG A 6 -76.86 27.59 -26.37
C ARG A 6 -75.39 27.16 -26.47
N CYS A 7 -74.68 27.57 -25.41
CA CYS A 7 -73.34 27.23 -24.95
C CYS A 7 -72.84 25.81 -25.24
N ALA A 8 -71.56 25.71 -25.56
CA ALA A 8 -70.71 24.59 -25.18
C ALA A 8 -69.32 25.12 -24.81
N GLY A 9 -69.00 25.06 -23.52
CA GLY A 9 -67.64 25.28 -23.04
C GLY A 9 -66.78 24.07 -23.38
N SER A 10 -65.60 24.31 -23.95
CA SER A 10 -64.56 23.29 -24.07
C SER A 10 -63.47 23.58 -23.05
N CYS A 11 -63.42 22.71 -22.04
CA CYS A 11 -62.32 22.60 -21.10
C CYS A 11 -61.00 22.37 -21.84
N ILE A 12 -60.01 23.23 -21.56
CA ILE A 12 -58.61 23.00 -21.88
C ILE A 12 -58.14 21.83 -20.99
N PRO A 13 -57.66 20.70 -21.53
CA PRO A 13 -57.13 19.64 -20.69
C PRO A 13 -55.78 20.09 -20.12
N ALA A 14 -55.71 20.13 -18.79
CA ALA A 14 -54.50 20.36 -18.03
C ALA A 14 -53.45 19.30 -18.39
N THR A 15 -52.35 19.73 -19.01
CA THR A 15 -51.18 18.90 -19.24
C THR A 15 -50.60 18.48 -17.90
N ARG A 16 -50.77 17.20 -17.53
CA ARG A 16 -50.09 16.58 -16.41
C ARG A 16 -48.57 16.66 -16.66
N ARG A 17 -47.91 17.61 -15.99
CA ARG A 17 -46.44 17.62 -15.90
C ARG A 17 -46.03 16.37 -15.11
N LEU A 18 -45.55 15.33 -15.80
CA LEU A 18 -44.87 14.22 -15.14
C LEU A 18 -43.56 14.78 -14.54
N ALA A 19 -43.55 15.00 -13.24
CA ALA A 19 -42.31 15.22 -12.51
C ALA A 19 -41.59 13.87 -12.41
N VAL A 20 -40.57 13.67 -13.22
CA VAL A 20 -39.65 12.54 -13.08
C VAL A 20 -38.74 12.84 -11.91
N VAL A 21 -39.03 12.24 -10.76
CA VAL A 21 -38.15 12.29 -9.58
C VAL A 21 -37.03 11.28 -9.81
N PHE A 22 -35.84 11.76 -10.12
CA PHE A 22 -34.62 10.93 -10.06
C PHE A 22 -34.28 10.69 -8.58
N ILE A 23 -34.62 9.51 -8.07
CA ILE A 23 -34.11 9.05 -6.78
C ILE A 23 -32.63 8.68 -7.00
N ILE A 24 -31.74 9.61 -6.65
CA ILE A 24 -30.30 9.31 -6.54
C ILE A 24 -30.14 8.48 -5.26
N LEU A 25 -30.09 7.16 -5.40
CA LEU A 25 -29.62 6.28 -4.33
C LEU A 25 -28.12 6.55 -4.15
N SER A 26 -27.78 7.46 -3.23
CA SER A 26 -26.40 7.64 -2.79
C SER A 26 -25.99 6.40 -1.99
N ALA A 27 -25.53 5.36 -2.69
CA ALA A 27 -24.80 4.27 -2.07
C ALA A 27 -23.50 4.85 -1.52
N GLY A 28 -23.49 5.17 -0.23
CA GLY A 28 -22.30 5.57 0.49
C GLY A 28 -21.30 4.43 0.46
N VAL A 29 -20.39 4.44 -0.50
CA VAL A 29 -19.23 3.55 -0.48
C VAL A 29 -18.30 4.13 0.58
N ALA A 30 -18.45 3.65 1.81
CA ALA A 30 -17.48 3.93 2.85
C ALA A 30 -16.10 3.53 2.30
N PRO A 31 -15.07 4.39 2.37
CA PRO A 31 -13.74 3.98 2.00
C PRO A 31 -13.36 2.86 2.96
N THR A 32 -13.22 1.64 2.44
CA THR A 32 -12.56 0.55 3.14
C THR A 32 -11.11 0.99 3.32
N ILE A 33 -10.83 1.63 4.46
CA ILE A 33 -9.49 1.71 5.00
C ILE A 33 -9.07 0.25 5.16
N ALA A 34 -8.19 -0.21 4.28
CA ALA A 34 -7.61 -1.53 4.38
C ALA A 34 -6.94 -1.59 5.76
N LYS A 35 -7.59 -2.29 6.71
CA LYS A 35 -6.98 -2.63 7.99
C LYS A 35 -5.63 -3.27 7.66
N GLN A 36 -4.57 -2.63 8.09
CA GLN A 36 -3.23 -3.13 7.94
C GLN A 36 -3.10 -4.29 8.93
N GLU A 37 -3.48 -5.49 8.47
CA GLU A 37 -3.40 -6.72 9.26
C GLU A 37 -1.99 -6.85 9.85
N PRO A 38 -1.88 -7.15 11.16
CA PRO A 38 -0.59 -7.24 11.82
C PRO A 38 0.30 -8.26 11.11
N PHE A 39 1.55 -7.86 10.88
CA PHE A 39 2.56 -8.58 10.10
C PHE A 39 2.79 -10.04 10.56
N SER A 40 2.38 -10.38 11.78
CA SER A 40 2.56 -11.69 12.43
C SER A 40 1.84 -12.87 11.78
N SER A 41 0.99 -12.68 10.76
CA SER A 41 0.23 -13.76 10.10
C SER A 41 0.56 -13.98 8.61
N LEU A 42 1.63 -13.36 8.10
CA LEU A 42 2.02 -13.53 6.70
C LEU A 42 2.79 -14.84 6.50
N GLU A 43 2.06 -15.94 6.36
CA GLU A 43 2.64 -17.24 6.01
C GLU A 43 3.18 -17.23 4.57
N VAL A 44 4.42 -17.70 4.40
CA VAL A 44 5.00 -17.94 3.08
C VAL A 44 4.27 -19.10 2.43
N ALA A 45 3.82 -18.91 1.19
CA ALA A 45 3.15 -19.97 0.46
C ALA A 45 4.10 -21.17 0.25
N LYS A 46 3.55 -22.39 0.33
CA LYS A 46 4.34 -23.63 0.23
C LYS A 46 5.29 -23.68 -0.98
N ASN A 47 4.84 -23.17 -2.14
CA ASN A 47 5.64 -23.15 -3.37
C ASN A 47 6.79 -22.14 -3.35
N ASP A 48 6.72 -21.12 -2.47
CA ASP A 48 7.75 -20.10 -2.30
C ASP A 48 8.74 -20.46 -1.19
N LEU A 49 8.43 -21.43 -0.32
CA LEU A 49 9.28 -21.85 0.80
C LEU A 49 10.74 -22.18 0.38
N PRO A 50 11.01 -22.98 -0.67
CA PRO A 50 12.39 -23.27 -1.07
C PRO A 50 13.15 -22.01 -1.50
N LYS A 51 12.47 -21.07 -2.17
CA LYS A 51 13.08 -19.83 -2.63
C LYS A 51 13.33 -18.86 -1.47
N ALA A 52 12.42 -18.81 -0.51
CA ALA A 52 12.60 -18.06 0.73
C ALA A 52 13.78 -18.62 1.55
N GLN A 53 13.92 -19.95 1.64
CA GLN A 53 15.07 -20.58 2.29
C GLN A 53 16.38 -20.25 1.56
N ALA A 54 16.40 -20.30 0.22
CA ALA A 54 17.57 -19.93 -0.56
C ALA A 54 17.96 -18.46 -0.33
N LEU A 55 16.99 -17.54 -0.32
CA LEU A 55 17.22 -16.13 -0.02
C LEU A 55 17.77 -15.96 1.41
N ALA A 56 17.19 -16.63 2.40
CA ALA A 56 17.65 -16.57 3.79
C ALA A 56 19.12 -17.00 3.92
N THR A 57 19.51 -18.10 3.26
CA THR A 57 20.89 -18.57 3.23
C THR A 57 21.83 -17.52 2.61
N GLN A 58 21.42 -16.91 1.50
CA GLN A 58 22.24 -15.92 0.81
C GLN A 58 22.36 -14.62 1.63
N LEU A 59 21.30 -14.17 2.29
CA LEU A 59 21.33 -13.03 3.20
C LEU A 59 22.24 -13.29 4.41
N ALA A 60 22.17 -14.48 5.01
CA ALA A 60 23.08 -14.88 6.08
C ALA A 60 24.54 -14.93 5.63
N ALA A 61 24.79 -15.25 4.35
CA ALA A 61 26.13 -15.31 3.77
C ALA A 61 26.73 -13.92 3.46
N LEU A 62 25.98 -12.82 3.54
CA LEU A 62 26.50 -11.47 3.30
C LEU A 62 27.65 -11.10 4.26
N SER A 63 27.60 -11.58 5.51
CA SER A 63 28.65 -11.40 6.50
C SER A 63 28.49 -12.41 7.65
N PRO A 64 29.58 -12.90 8.27
CA PRO A 64 29.52 -13.70 9.49
C PRO A 64 28.80 -13.04 10.67
N LYS A 65 28.57 -11.72 10.63
CA LYS A 65 27.87 -10.95 11.66
C LYS A 65 26.34 -10.95 11.50
N VAL A 66 25.82 -11.45 10.38
CA VAL A 66 24.37 -11.52 10.15
C VAL A 66 23.76 -12.60 11.04
N ASP A 67 22.70 -12.28 11.78
CA ASP A 67 21.92 -13.28 12.49
C ASP A 67 21.11 -14.11 11.48
N PRO A 68 21.31 -15.44 11.39
CA PRO A 68 20.54 -16.29 10.49
C PRO A 68 19.02 -16.21 10.72
N LYS A 69 18.57 -15.90 11.95
CA LYS A 69 17.14 -15.70 12.25
C LYS A 69 16.61 -14.42 11.61
N GLU A 70 17.38 -13.33 11.63
CA GLU A 70 17.01 -12.10 10.92
C GLU A 70 16.98 -12.32 9.41
N ALA A 71 17.97 -13.02 8.85
CA ALA A 71 18.00 -13.35 7.43
C ALA A 71 16.78 -14.18 7.01
N LYS A 72 16.38 -15.17 7.82
CA LYS A 72 15.16 -15.94 7.61
C LYS A 72 13.91 -15.06 7.68
N ALA A 73 13.78 -14.21 8.70
CA ALA A 73 12.63 -13.32 8.85
C ALA A 73 12.49 -12.34 7.69
N VAL A 74 13.61 -11.78 7.19
CA VAL A 74 13.64 -10.93 6.00
C VAL A 74 13.15 -11.69 4.77
N ALA A 75 13.66 -12.89 4.53
CA ALA A 75 13.28 -13.68 3.37
C ALA A 75 11.79 -14.04 3.37
N GLU A 76 11.28 -14.53 4.51
CA GLU A 76 9.87 -14.91 4.67
C GLU A 76 8.96 -13.67 4.51
N CYS A 77 9.33 -12.56 5.16
CA CYS A 77 8.64 -11.27 5.01
C CYS A 77 8.58 -10.81 3.56
N ALA A 78 9.70 -10.87 2.85
CA ALA A 78 9.79 -10.38 1.48
C ALA A 78 8.91 -11.20 0.53
N TYR A 79 8.93 -12.54 0.64
CA TYR A 79 8.09 -13.40 -0.20
C TYR A 79 6.60 -13.23 0.10
N ALA A 80 6.22 -13.22 1.38
CA ALA A 80 4.82 -13.05 1.76
C ALA A 80 4.31 -11.65 1.36
N THR A 81 5.14 -10.61 1.51
CA THR A 81 4.82 -9.24 1.09
C THR A 81 4.70 -9.13 -0.42
N ALA A 82 5.64 -9.66 -1.20
CA ALA A 82 5.58 -9.62 -2.66
C ALA A 82 4.30 -10.30 -3.18
N ARG A 83 3.95 -11.47 -2.63
CA ARG A 83 2.70 -12.16 -2.96
C ARG A 83 1.46 -11.33 -2.63
N ARG A 84 1.42 -10.71 -1.44
CA ARG A 84 0.33 -9.82 -1.04
C ARG A 84 0.20 -8.62 -1.98
N LEU A 85 1.31 -7.95 -2.29
CA LEU A 85 1.34 -6.79 -3.18
C LEU A 85 0.87 -7.15 -4.59
N ARG A 86 1.26 -8.32 -5.09
CA ARG A 86 0.79 -8.82 -6.38
C ARG A 86 -0.72 -8.95 -6.45
N SER A 87 -1.35 -9.45 -5.38
CA SER A 87 -2.81 -9.51 -5.29
C SER A 87 -3.42 -8.11 -5.16
N GLN A 88 -2.89 -7.25 -4.28
CA GLN A 88 -3.43 -5.91 -4.01
C GLN A 88 -3.33 -4.97 -5.22
N TYR A 89 -2.23 -5.06 -5.96
CA TYR A 89 -1.99 -4.26 -7.14
C TYR A 89 -2.56 -4.88 -8.41
N HIS A 90 -3.22 -6.04 -8.31
CA HIS A 90 -3.81 -6.77 -9.43
C HIS A 90 -2.84 -6.86 -10.62
N MET A 91 -1.58 -7.18 -10.34
CA MET A 91 -0.49 -7.09 -11.31
C MET A 91 -0.81 -7.97 -12.53
N PHE A 92 -0.92 -7.35 -13.69
CA PHE A 92 -1.31 -7.98 -14.94
C PHE A 92 -0.59 -7.31 -16.12
N GLY A 93 -0.16 -8.12 -17.09
CA GLY A 93 0.60 -7.63 -18.24
C GLY A 93 2.03 -7.18 -17.86
N THR A 94 2.62 -6.30 -18.67
CA THR A 94 3.98 -5.80 -18.44
C THR A 94 4.02 -4.71 -17.37
N PRO A 95 5.17 -4.49 -16.70
CA PRO A 95 5.32 -3.38 -15.74
C PRO A 95 5.02 -2.01 -16.36
N ILE A 96 5.39 -1.83 -17.64
CA ILE A 96 5.06 -0.62 -18.42
C ILE A 96 3.54 -0.47 -18.60
N PHE A 97 2.84 -1.56 -18.94
CA PHE A 97 1.38 -1.53 -19.06
C PHE A 97 0.71 -1.22 -17.71
N ASN A 98 1.22 -1.79 -16.62
CA ASN A 98 0.72 -1.44 -15.29
C ASN A 98 0.92 0.04 -14.96
N ASN A 99 2.08 0.62 -15.28
CA ASN A 99 2.33 2.06 -15.12
C ASN A 99 1.37 2.92 -15.96
N PHE A 100 1.07 2.50 -17.19
CA PHE A 100 0.06 3.16 -18.03
C PHE A 100 -1.33 3.15 -17.37
N LEU A 101 -1.75 2.01 -16.82
CA LEU A 101 -3.04 1.90 -16.12
C LEU A 101 -3.10 2.79 -14.87
N VAL A 102 -1.99 2.91 -14.13
CA VAL A 102 -1.91 3.82 -12.98
C VAL A 102 -1.96 5.28 -13.44
N TYR A 103 -1.22 5.64 -14.49
CA TYR A 103 -1.17 6.99 -15.04
C TYR A 103 -2.54 7.48 -15.50
N HIS A 104 -3.32 6.61 -16.15
CA HIS A 104 -4.68 6.92 -16.59
C HIS A 104 -5.76 6.77 -15.49
N GLY A 105 -5.36 6.47 -14.24
CA GLY A 105 -6.27 6.39 -13.10
C GLY A 105 -7.11 5.11 -13.03
N PHE A 106 -6.89 4.13 -13.90
CA PHE A 106 -7.52 2.81 -13.82
C PHE A 106 -6.99 1.98 -12.63
N ARG A 107 -5.81 2.33 -12.10
CA ARG A 107 -5.21 1.74 -10.90
C ARG A 107 -4.74 2.85 -9.96
N LYS A 108 -4.97 2.66 -8.65
CA LYS A 108 -4.55 3.65 -7.64
C LYS A 108 -3.05 3.61 -7.34
N ARG A 109 -2.42 2.45 -7.51
CA ARG A 109 -1.02 2.16 -7.17
C ARG A 109 -0.47 1.07 -8.08
N GLY A 110 0.85 0.95 -8.13
CA GLY A 110 1.59 -0.09 -8.86
C GLY A 110 2.87 0.38 -9.55
N TYR A 111 3.31 1.62 -9.34
CA TYR A 111 4.62 2.08 -9.81
C TYR A 111 5.77 1.36 -9.08
N CYS A 112 6.94 1.26 -9.73
CA CYS A 112 8.16 0.67 -9.16
C CYS A 112 8.46 1.18 -7.73
N TYR A 113 8.47 2.50 -7.52
CA TYR A 113 8.68 3.07 -6.19
C TYR A 113 7.62 2.66 -5.16
N GLN A 114 6.36 2.39 -5.56
CA GLN A 114 5.30 2.00 -4.62
C GLN A 114 5.45 0.56 -4.18
N TRP A 115 5.86 -0.33 -5.09
CA TRP A 115 6.24 -1.70 -4.74
C TRP A 115 7.40 -1.73 -3.76
N THR A 116 8.46 -0.96 -4.05
CA THR A 116 9.64 -0.89 -3.19
C THR A 116 9.33 -0.23 -1.85
N GLU A 117 8.48 0.81 -1.82
CA GLU A 117 8.01 1.45 -0.59
C GLU A 117 7.29 0.47 0.33
N ASP A 118 6.32 -0.30 -0.19
CA ASP A 118 5.54 -1.20 0.67
C ASP A 118 6.35 -2.42 1.13
N LEU A 119 7.26 -2.92 0.28
CA LEU A 119 8.22 -3.95 0.68
C LEU A 119 9.17 -3.42 1.76
N PHE A 120 9.67 -2.20 1.59
CA PHE A 120 10.54 -1.55 2.55
C PHE A 120 9.86 -1.38 3.90
N LEU A 121 8.62 -0.88 3.93
CA LEU A 121 7.89 -0.68 5.17
C LEU A 121 7.57 -2.00 5.90
N ALA A 122 7.27 -3.08 5.15
CA ALA A 122 7.09 -4.40 5.74
C ALA A 122 8.38 -4.92 6.39
N LEU A 123 9.53 -4.76 5.72
CA LEU A 123 10.82 -5.19 6.25
C LEU A 123 11.34 -4.28 7.37
N ASP A 124 11.10 -2.97 7.32
CA ASP A 124 11.49 -2.03 8.37
C ASP A 124 10.74 -2.28 9.70
N ALA A 125 9.55 -2.89 9.61
CA ALA A 125 8.79 -3.32 10.79
C ALA A 125 9.47 -4.47 11.56
N LEU A 126 10.40 -5.21 10.93
CA LEU A 126 11.16 -6.29 11.59
C LEU A 126 12.21 -5.77 12.59
N LYS A 127 12.54 -4.46 12.56
CA LYS A 127 13.49 -3.81 13.48
C LYS A 127 14.85 -4.52 13.59
N LEU A 128 15.35 -4.93 12.42
CA LEU A 128 16.62 -5.62 12.19
C LEU A 128 17.80 -4.93 12.89
N LYS A 129 18.73 -5.73 13.41
CA LYS A 129 19.93 -5.31 14.15
C LYS A 129 21.22 -5.63 13.41
N THR A 130 21.24 -6.72 12.65
CA THR A 130 22.41 -7.23 11.93
C THR A 130 22.35 -6.96 10.44
N LEU A 131 21.16 -6.68 9.90
CA LEU A 131 20.93 -6.28 8.51
C LEU A 131 20.48 -4.81 8.41
N GLN A 132 20.80 -4.17 7.29
CA GLN A 132 20.37 -2.80 6.96
C GLN A 132 19.60 -2.78 5.65
N LEU A 133 18.60 -1.90 5.59
CA LEU A 133 17.71 -1.72 4.45
C LEU A 133 18.01 -0.37 3.78
N HIS A 134 18.28 -0.43 2.49
CA HIS A 134 18.70 0.70 1.66
C HIS A 134 17.77 0.85 0.47
N TRP A 135 17.49 2.09 0.08
CA TRP A 135 16.73 2.36 -1.13
C TRP A 135 17.67 2.47 -2.32
N GLY A 136 17.47 1.64 -3.35
CA GLY A 136 18.24 1.67 -4.59
C GLY A 136 17.44 2.29 -5.73
N GLU A 137 18.09 3.11 -6.56
CA GLU A 137 17.50 3.72 -7.75
C GLU A 137 18.40 3.51 -8.98
N ALA A 138 17.81 3.05 -10.07
CA ALA A 138 18.40 3.01 -11.39
C ALA A 138 17.68 4.01 -12.29
N TYR A 139 18.42 4.73 -13.13
CA TYR A 139 17.89 5.71 -14.09
C TYR A 139 16.91 6.75 -13.49
N ALA A 140 17.21 7.23 -12.28
CA ALA A 140 16.37 8.17 -11.54
C ALA A 140 15.97 9.40 -12.36
N GLY A 141 14.69 9.78 -12.32
CA GLY A 141 14.13 10.92 -13.03
C GLY A 141 13.87 10.69 -14.52
N THR A 142 14.05 9.45 -15.03
CA THR A 142 13.78 9.11 -16.43
C THR A 142 12.59 8.17 -16.57
N TRP A 143 12.10 7.98 -17.79
CA TRP A 143 11.06 6.99 -18.07
C TRP A 143 11.50 5.53 -17.81
N ARG A 144 12.81 5.28 -17.69
CA ARG A 144 13.41 3.98 -17.34
C ARG A 144 13.65 3.81 -15.85
N GLU A 145 13.21 4.75 -15.02
CA GLU A 145 13.45 4.68 -13.58
C GLU A 145 12.94 3.36 -12.99
N ASN A 146 13.81 2.70 -12.25
CA ASN A 146 13.44 1.56 -11.43
C ASN A 146 13.99 1.71 -10.01
N ASN A 147 13.20 1.32 -9.03
CA ASN A 147 13.59 1.36 -7.63
C ASN A 147 13.55 -0.05 -7.06
N CYS A 148 14.49 -0.37 -6.19
CA CYS A 148 14.54 -1.64 -5.49
C CYS A 148 14.91 -1.43 -4.02
N LEU A 149 14.71 -2.46 -3.22
CA LEU A 149 15.27 -2.50 -1.87
C LEU A 149 16.58 -3.26 -1.91
N VAL A 150 17.60 -2.74 -1.24
CA VAL A 150 18.90 -3.40 -1.11
C VAL A 150 19.13 -3.73 0.35
N VAL A 151 19.47 -4.99 0.63
CA VAL A 151 19.75 -5.48 1.97
C VAL A 151 21.25 -5.72 2.10
N THR A 152 21.86 -5.13 3.11
CA THR A 152 23.28 -5.33 3.44
C THR A 152 23.42 -5.88 4.86
N ALA A 153 24.56 -6.48 5.17
CA ALA A 153 24.99 -6.64 6.56
C ALA A 153 25.30 -5.27 7.17
N LYS A 154 25.10 -5.11 8.48
CA LYS A 154 25.31 -3.82 9.14
C LYS A 154 26.76 -3.33 8.98
N GLY A 155 26.91 -2.13 8.44
CA GLY A 155 28.21 -1.51 8.16
C GLY A 155 28.88 -2.01 6.87
N GLN A 156 28.21 -2.87 6.10
CA GLN A 156 28.66 -3.27 4.77
C GLN A 156 28.30 -2.16 3.75
N PRO A 157 29.17 -1.89 2.75
CA PRO A 157 28.86 -0.93 1.69
C PRO A 157 27.65 -1.39 0.85
N PHE A 158 26.90 -0.43 0.34
CA PHE A 158 25.69 -0.63 -0.46
C PHE A 158 25.91 -1.59 -1.65
N GLU A 159 27.05 -1.49 -2.32
CA GLU A 159 27.40 -2.28 -3.50
C GLU A 159 27.52 -3.78 -3.23
N ARG A 160 27.76 -4.17 -1.97
CA ARG A 160 27.83 -5.59 -1.58
C ARG A 160 26.48 -6.14 -1.11
N GLY A 161 25.42 -5.34 -1.22
CA GLY A 161 24.08 -5.72 -0.82
C GLY A 161 23.38 -6.65 -1.82
N MET A 162 22.23 -7.12 -1.38
CA MET A 162 21.32 -7.98 -2.14
C MET A 162 20.08 -7.21 -2.53
N ILE A 163 19.76 -7.20 -3.82
CA ILE A 163 18.53 -6.60 -4.34
C ILE A 163 17.35 -7.48 -3.96
N LEU A 164 16.26 -6.85 -3.52
CA LEU A 164 14.93 -7.42 -3.37
C LEU A 164 13.96 -6.57 -4.21
N GLU A 165 13.46 -7.15 -5.30
CA GLU A 165 12.68 -6.42 -6.31
C GLU A 165 11.63 -7.35 -6.92
N ALA A 166 10.40 -6.86 -7.10
CA ALA A 166 9.28 -7.68 -7.58
C ALA A 166 8.50 -7.03 -8.74
N TRP A 167 8.72 -5.76 -9.01
CA TRP A 167 7.98 -4.98 -10.01
C TRP A 167 8.34 -5.39 -11.45
N ARG A 168 9.64 -5.47 -11.81
CA ARG A 168 10.12 -5.93 -13.12
C ARG A 168 9.67 -7.36 -13.44
N HIS A 169 9.38 -8.13 -12.40
CA HIS A 169 9.05 -9.55 -12.46
C HIS A 169 7.60 -9.84 -12.10
N PHE A 170 6.67 -8.96 -12.47
CA PHE A 170 5.22 -9.24 -12.42
C PHE A 170 4.69 -9.59 -11.02
N GLY A 171 5.32 -9.06 -9.98
CA GLY A 171 5.01 -9.33 -8.58
C GLY A 171 5.63 -10.59 -7.99
N TYR A 172 6.49 -11.29 -8.74
CA TYR A 172 7.33 -12.35 -8.18
C TYR A 172 8.61 -11.74 -7.63
N LEU A 173 8.91 -12.03 -6.37
CA LEU A 173 10.15 -11.56 -5.75
C LEU A 173 11.36 -12.18 -6.48
N ARG A 174 12.28 -11.31 -6.90
CA ARG A 174 13.59 -11.64 -7.44
C ARG A 174 14.65 -10.98 -6.58
N TRP A 175 15.79 -11.66 -6.54
CA TRP A 175 16.93 -11.26 -5.75
C TRP A 175 18.22 -11.76 -6.39
N ASN A 176 19.27 -10.97 -6.20
CA ASN A 176 20.64 -11.18 -6.67
C ASN A 176 21.55 -10.19 -5.94
N LEU A 177 22.86 -10.42 -5.99
CA LEU A 177 23.82 -9.41 -5.55
C LEU A 177 23.70 -8.18 -6.45
N LEU A 178 23.83 -7.00 -5.84
CA LEU A 178 23.63 -5.71 -6.51
C LEU A 178 24.54 -5.55 -7.75
N LEU A 179 25.81 -5.94 -7.62
CA LEU A 179 26.78 -5.88 -8.72
C LEU A 179 26.53 -6.89 -9.84
N SER A 180 25.62 -7.85 -9.63
CA SER A 180 25.24 -8.85 -10.63
C SER A 180 23.93 -8.51 -11.33
N ASP A 181 23.30 -7.37 -11.02
CA ASP A 181 22.09 -6.91 -11.71
C ASP A 181 22.43 -6.33 -13.09
N GLU A 182 21.46 -6.37 -13.99
CA GLU A 182 21.55 -5.74 -15.31
C GLU A 182 21.59 -4.21 -15.21
N ASP A 183 20.85 -3.66 -14.23
CA ASP A 183 20.77 -2.23 -14.00
C ASP A 183 21.73 -1.80 -12.89
N ARG A 184 22.39 -0.65 -13.09
CA ARG A 184 23.23 -0.05 -12.05
C ARG A 184 22.38 0.78 -11.09
N TYR A 185 22.28 0.32 -9.85
CA TYR A 185 21.59 1.02 -8.78
C TYR A 185 22.53 1.93 -7.98
N PHE A 186 22.00 3.07 -7.56
CA PHE A 186 22.64 4.00 -6.64
C PHE A 186 21.79 4.14 -5.36
N GLU A 187 22.45 4.34 -4.23
CA GLU A 187 21.77 4.49 -2.95
C GLU A 187 21.10 5.86 -2.83
N ASN A 188 19.82 5.89 -2.46
CA ASN A 188 19.09 7.11 -2.12
C ASN A 188 18.64 7.12 -0.64
N THR A 189 19.56 7.51 0.23
CA THR A 189 19.33 7.59 1.69
C THR A 189 18.23 8.59 2.07
N LYS A 190 18.15 9.71 1.34
CA LYS A 190 17.14 10.76 1.58
C LYS A 190 15.73 10.24 1.33
N TRP A 191 15.54 9.47 0.25
CA TRP A 191 14.26 8.87 -0.04
C TRP A 191 13.88 7.78 0.96
N ALA A 192 14.84 6.94 1.36
CA ALA A 192 14.61 5.96 2.41
C ALA A 192 14.12 6.61 3.72
N ALA A 193 14.75 7.73 4.14
CA ALA A 193 14.32 8.49 5.31
C ALA A 193 12.93 9.11 5.14
N ARG A 194 12.60 9.63 3.94
CA ARG A 194 11.28 10.16 3.61
C ARG A 194 10.18 9.11 3.71
N VAL A 195 10.41 7.91 3.19
CA VAL A 195 9.46 6.78 3.30
C VAL A 195 9.14 6.48 4.76
N ARG A 196 10.18 6.31 5.60
CA ARG A 196 10.01 6.09 7.05
C ARG A 196 9.25 7.22 7.74
N SER A 197 9.59 8.46 7.43
CA SER A 197 8.98 9.64 8.05
C SER A 197 7.50 9.77 7.71
N ARG A 198 7.12 9.53 6.44
CA ARG A 198 5.72 9.51 6.01
C ARG A 198 4.93 8.42 6.73
N ALA A 199 5.48 7.21 6.82
CA ALA A 199 4.83 6.10 7.51
C ALA A 199 4.65 6.39 9.02
N ALA A 200 5.62 7.03 9.66
CA ALA A 200 5.50 7.46 11.06
C ALA A 200 4.40 8.52 11.25
N ALA A 201 4.35 9.53 10.38
CA ALA A 201 3.32 10.58 10.42
C ALA A 201 1.90 10.01 10.22
N ALA A 202 1.72 9.08 9.29
CA ALA A 202 0.43 8.42 9.05
C ALA A 202 -0.10 7.69 10.29
N LYS A 203 0.79 7.01 11.04
CA LYS A 203 0.42 6.35 12.30
C LYS A 203 -0.01 7.33 13.40
N THR A 204 0.57 8.53 13.43
CA THR A 204 0.20 9.55 14.42
C THR A 204 -1.14 10.23 14.13
N SER A 205 -1.57 10.24 12.86
CA SER A 205 -2.80 10.89 12.41
C SER A 205 -4.05 9.98 12.44
N GLU A 206 -3.92 8.69 12.74
CA GLU A 206 -5.09 7.81 12.90
C GLU A 206 -5.91 8.23 14.14
N PRO A 207 -7.24 8.48 14.01
CA PRO A 207 -8.05 8.95 15.12
C PRO A 207 -8.18 7.86 16.20
N ARG A 208 -7.63 8.14 17.38
CA ARG A 208 -7.76 7.30 18.58
C ARG A 208 -9.25 7.21 18.97
N HIS A 209 -9.94 6.16 18.57
CA HIS A 209 -11.26 5.81 19.12
C HIS A 209 -11.05 5.20 20.51
N GLY A 210 -10.72 6.06 21.49
CA GLY A 210 -10.62 5.74 22.90
C GLY A 210 -11.86 6.24 23.63
N VAL A 211 -12.71 5.31 24.04
CA VAL A 211 -13.93 5.51 24.84
C VAL A 211 -13.62 6.30 26.11
N ALA A 212 -14.18 7.51 26.24
CA ALA A 212 -14.26 8.23 27.51
C ALA A 212 -15.68 8.10 28.06
N PHE A 213 -15.96 6.99 28.75
CA PHE A 213 -17.15 6.88 29.61
C PHE A 213 -16.80 7.50 30.96
N GLN A 214 -17.11 8.79 31.15
CA GLN A 214 -17.12 9.40 32.48
C GLN A 214 -18.57 9.58 32.95
N ARG A 215 -18.99 8.59 33.75
CA ARG A 215 -20.14 8.67 34.64
C ARG A 215 -19.65 9.11 36.01
N ARG A 216 -19.96 10.35 36.44
CA ARG A 216 -20.34 10.66 37.83
C ARG A 216 -20.88 12.10 37.94
N VAL A 217 -22.20 12.24 38.00
CA VAL A 217 -22.83 13.34 38.73
C VAL A 217 -23.22 12.74 40.07
N THR A 218 -22.51 13.12 41.13
CA THR A 218 -22.89 12.83 42.52
C THR A 218 -23.15 14.14 43.24
N ALA A 219 -24.43 14.31 43.57
CA ALA A 219 -25.04 14.98 44.72
C ALA A 219 -24.37 16.24 45.29
N THR A 220 -25.09 17.35 45.10
CA THR A 220 -25.00 18.56 45.91
C THR A 220 -25.66 18.31 47.27
N GLU A 221 -24.88 18.31 48.35
CA GLU A 221 -25.38 18.63 49.69
C GLU A 221 -24.49 19.74 50.25
N LYS A 222 -25.10 20.91 50.46
CA LYS A 222 -24.52 22.00 51.23
C LYS A 222 -25.54 22.37 52.29
N SER A 223 -25.28 21.93 53.51
CA SER A 223 -25.85 22.52 54.72
C SER A 223 -25.10 23.83 55.00
N SER A 224 -25.86 24.85 55.38
CA SER A 224 -25.33 26.02 56.08
C SER A 224 -26.39 26.51 57.04
N GLU A 225 -26.05 26.47 58.33
CA GLU A 225 -26.53 27.40 59.36
C GLU A 225 -26.31 28.86 58.95
#